data_AF-A0A453JUE0-F1
#
_entry.id   AF-A0A453JUE0-F1
#
_cell.length_a   1.000
_cell.length_b   1.000
_cell.length_c   1.000
_cell.angle_alpha   90.00
_cell.angle_beta   90.00
_cell.angle_gamma   90.00
#
_symmetry.space_group_name_H-M   'P 1'
#
loop_
_entity.id
_entity.type
_entity.pdbx_description
1 polymer ?
#
loop_
_entity_poly.entity_id
_entity_poly.type
_entity_poly.pdbx_seq_one_letter_code
_entity_poly.pdbx_strand_id
1 'polypeptide(L)'
;LEILQWFESTSEHLFSVCRSAGKESRKESERTKWALVMSEFAPICIYLVISPVVSLISLGVPFPFASNSLTYPEKLSAYECGSDPSGDARSRFDIRFYPVPILFIIHDPEVTFSFPWAIPPNKIDLFGSWSMMAFLLILTIGSLYEWKRGASDRE
;
A
#
# COMPACT_ATOMS: atom_id res chain seq x y z
N LEU A 1 6.12 -67.84 9.18
CA LEU A 1 7.11 -66.76 8.99
C LEU A 1 6.76 -65.94 7.74
N GLU A 2 6.59 -66.55 6.56
CA GLU A 2 6.12 -65.88 5.31
C GLU A 2 4.83 -65.04 5.46
N ILE A 3 3.79 -65.56 6.12
CA ILE A 3 2.48 -64.88 6.24
C ILE A 3 2.57 -63.61 7.10
N LEU A 4 3.40 -63.62 8.15
CA LEU A 4 3.58 -62.45 9.02
C LEU A 4 4.38 -61.36 8.29
N GLN A 5 5.38 -61.75 7.50
CA GLN A 5 6.17 -60.82 6.69
C GLN A 5 5.35 -60.18 5.56
N TRP A 6 4.39 -60.93 5.01
CA TRP A 6 3.42 -60.41 4.04
C TRP A 6 2.43 -59.43 4.67
N PHE A 7 1.98 -59.68 5.91
CA PHE A 7 1.07 -58.80 6.64
C PHE A 7 1.74 -57.47 7.03
N GLU A 8 2.97 -57.51 7.52
CA GLU A 8 3.78 -56.33 7.88
C GLU A 8 4.10 -55.47 6.63
N SER A 9 4.46 -56.09 5.51
CA SER A 9 4.71 -55.36 4.26
C SER A 9 3.45 -54.69 3.71
N THR A 10 2.28 -55.29 3.93
CA THR A 10 1.00 -54.74 3.43
C THR A 10 0.51 -53.60 4.32
N SER A 11 0.72 -53.67 5.64
CA SER A 11 0.31 -52.60 6.56
C SER A 11 1.10 -51.30 6.32
N GLU A 12 2.41 -51.40 6.13
CA GLU A 12 3.28 -50.24 5.82
C GLU A 12 2.91 -49.59 4.48
N HIS A 13 2.59 -50.42 3.47
CA HIS A 13 2.18 -49.91 2.15
C HIS A 13 0.81 -49.22 2.23
N LEU A 14 -0.13 -49.79 2.97
CA LEU A 14 -1.45 -49.21 3.19
C LEU A 14 -1.35 -47.90 3.98
N PHE A 15 -0.47 -47.85 4.99
CA PHE A 15 -0.21 -46.64 5.78
C PHE A 15 0.45 -45.54 4.96
N SER A 16 1.39 -45.89 4.06
CA SER A 16 2.04 -44.96 3.12
C SER A 16 1.04 -44.38 2.11
N VAL A 17 0.16 -45.21 1.55
CA VAL A 17 -0.89 -44.79 0.61
C VAL A 17 -1.92 -43.89 1.29
N CYS A 18 -2.42 -44.26 2.47
CA CYS A 18 -3.33 -43.40 3.24
C CYS A 18 -2.69 -42.06 3.63
N ARG A 19 -1.39 -42.08 3.99
CA ARG A 19 -0.63 -40.85 4.30
C ARG A 19 -0.44 -39.97 3.05
N SER A 20 -0.21 -40.55 1.89
CA SER A 20 -0.07 -39.82 0.62
C SER A 20 -1.41 -39.25 0.16
N ALA A 21 -2.49 -40.02 0.24
CA ALA A 21 -3.85 -39.55 -0.08
C ALA A 21 -4.28 -38.38 0.83
N GLY A 22 -3.93 -38.42 2.12
CA GLY A 22 -4.18 -37.31 3.04
C GLY A 22 -3.37 -36.05 2.73
N LYS A 23 -2.13 -36.19 2.22
CA LYS A 23 -1.31 -35.04 1.77
C LYS A 23 -1.83 -34.44 0.47
N GLU A 24 -2.29 -35.26 -0.46
CA GLU A 24 -2.90 -34.85 -1.73
C GLU A 24 -4.17 -34.01 -1.49
N SER A 25 -5.09 -34.51 -0.66
CA SER A 25 -6.36 -33.83 -0.35
C SER A 25 -6.15 -32.51 0.40
N ARG A 26 -5.16 -32.44 1.31
CA ARG A 26 -4.79 -31.19 2.00
C ARG A 26 -4.16 -30.17 1.03
N LYS A 27 -3.28 -30.59 0.12
CA LYS A 27 -2.70 -29.70 -0.90
C LYS A 27 -3.78 -29.18 -1.85
N GLU A 28 -4.72 -30.01 -2.25
CA GLU A 28 -5.83 -29.62 -3.13
C GLU A 28 -6.78 -28.61 -2.46
N SER A 29 -7.08 -28.79 -1.17
CA SER A 29 -7.86 -27.84 -0.37
C SER A 29 -7.12 -26.51 -0.16
N GLU A 30 -5.81 -26.54 0.09
CA GLU A 30 -5.02 -25.31 0.20
C GLU A 30 -4.93 -24.59 -1.16
N ARG A 31 -4.75 -25.33 -2.26
CA ARG A 31 -4.70 -24.75 -3.62
C ARG A 31 -6.00 -24.05 -4.00
N THR A 32 -7.14 -24.62 -3.65
CA THR A 32 -8.46 -24.02 -3.91
C THR A 32 -8.72 -22.80 -3.03
N LYS A 33 -8.27 -22.78 -1.77
CA LYS A 33 -8.31 -21.58 -0.92
C LYS A 33 -7.51 -20.42 -1.51
N TRP A 34 -6.26 -20.66 -1.91
CA TRP A 34 -5.42 -19.61 -2.50
C TRP A 34 -6.00 -19.13 -3.84
N ALA A 35 -6.57 -20.02 -4.65
CA ALA A 35 -7.24 -19.64 -5.89
C ALA A 35 -8.48 -18.75 -5.66
N LEU A 36 -9.27 -19.04 -4.62
CA LEU A 36 -10.46 -18.27 -4.27
C LEU A 36 -10.09 -16.88 -3.75
N VAL A 37 -9.08 -16.80 -2.87
CA VAL A 37 -8.53 -15.53 -2.36
C VAL A 37 -7.95 -14.68 -3.51
N MET A 38 -7.17 -15.27 -4.42
CA MET A 38 -6.66 -14.54 -5.59
C MET A 38 -7.78 -14.04 -6.52
N SER A 39 -8.90 -14.77 -6.60
CA SER A 39 -10.07 -14.35 -7.38
C SER A 39 -10.77 -13.12 -6.79
N GLU A 40 -10.72 -12.91 -5.47
CA GLU A 40 -11.28 -11.71 -4.83
C GLU A 40 -10.45 -10.46 -5.12
N PHE A 41 -9.16 -10.60 -5.37
CA PHE A 41 -8.27 -9.49 -5.76
C PHE A 41 -8.31 -9.16 -7.26
N ALA A 42 -8.85 -10.06 -8.10
CA ALA A 42 -8.97 -9.85 -9.54
C ALA A 42 -9.64 -8.51 -9.92
N PRO A 43 -10.80 -8.10 -9.36
CA PRO A 43 -11.42 -6.81 -9.70
C PRO A 43 -10.53 -5.62 -9.34
N ILE A 44 -9.81 -5.66 -8.20
CA ILE A 44 -8.90 -4.58 -7.79
C ILE A 44 -7.77 -4.39 -8.80
N CYS A 45 -7.14 -5.48 -9.23
CA CYS A 45 -6.10 -5.44 -10.26
C CYS A 45 -6.62 -4.90 -11.60
N ILE A 46 -7.84 -5.29 -11.99
CA ILE A 46 -8.48 -4.80 -13.22
C ILE A 46 -8.71 -3.28 -13.16
N TYR A 47 -9.25 -2.75 -12.06
CA TYR A 47 -9.45 -1.31 -11.91
C TYR A 47 -8.12 -0.52 -11.89
N LEU A 48 -7.07 -1.09 -11.28
CA LEU A 48 -5.74 -0.48 -11.23
C LEU A 48 -5.14 -0.32 -12.63
N VAL A 49 -5.46 -1.22 -13.57
CA VAL A 49 -5.02 -1.12 -14.97
C VAL A 49 -5.93 -0.21 -15.80
N ILE A 50 -7.25 -0.29 -15.63
CA ILE A 50 -8.21 0.50 -16.43
C ILE A 50 -8.07 2.00 -16.14
N SER A 51 -7.89 2.40 -14.89
CA SER A 51 -7.79 3.82 -14.48
C SER A 51 -6.68 4.61 -15.21
N PRO A 52 -5.41 4.16 -15.22
CA PRO A 52 -4.35 4.84 -15.96
C PRO A 52 -4.56 4.74 -17.47
N VAL A 53 -5.12 3.65 -18.00
CA VAL A 53 -5.41 3.51 -19.43
C VAL A 53 -6.41 4.58 -19.89
N VAL A 54 -7.51 4.77 -19.16
CA VAL A 54 -8.50 5.82 -19.47
C VAL A 54 -7.89 7.22 -19.35
N SER A 55 -7.06 7.45 -18.32
CA SER A 55 -6.35 8.73 -18.13
C SER A 55 -5.39 9.03 -19.30
N LEU A 56 -4.64 8.03 -19.75
CA LEU A 56 -3.71 8.16 -20.87
C LEU A 56 -4.42 8.34 -22.21
N ILE A 57 -5.55 7.67 -22.43
CA ILE A 57 -6.37 7.88 -23.63
C ILE A 57 -6.85 9.33 -23.69
N SER A 58 -7.37 9.88 -22.59
CA SER A 58 -7.84 11.27 -22.57
C SER A 58 -6.71 12.29 -22.79
N LEU A 59 -5.48 11.99 -22.36
CA LEU A 59 -4.31 12.81 -22.64
C LEU A 59 -3.75 12.60 -24.07
N GLY A 60 -3.94 11.40 -24.65
CA GLY A 60 -3.43 11.04 -25.96
C GLY A 60 -4.34 11.47 -27.12
N VAL A 61 -5.66 11.51 -26.93
CA VAL A 61 -6.63 11.94 -27.96
C VAL A 61 -6.35 13.35 -28.51
N PRO A 62 -5.99 14.35 -27.68
CA PRO A 62 -5.64 15.68 -28.19
C PRO A 62 -4.31 15.74 -28.96
N PHE A 63 -3.39 14.79 -28.78
CA PHE A 63 -2.05 14.84 -29.37
C PHE A 63 -2.04 14.83 -30.91
N PRO A 64 -2.77 13.94 -31.62
CA PRO A 64 -2.84 13.98 -33.09
C PRO A 64 -3.69 15.14 -33.65
N PHE A 65 -4.61 15.69 -32.86
CA PHE A 65 -5.43 16.85 -33.25
C PHE A 65 -4.78 18.19 -32.88
N ALA A 66 -3.69 18.18 -32.11
CA ALA A 66 -2.94 19.37 -31.79
C ALA A 66 -2.28 19.89 -33.07
N SER A 67 -2.78 21.03 -33.56
CA SER A 67 -2.07 21.81 -34.58
C SER A 67 -0.65 22.06 -34.07
N ASN A 68 0.36 21.70 -34.86
CA ASN A 68 1.79 21.77 -34.53
C ASN A 68 2.17 23.19 -34.09
N SER A 69 2.01 23.45 -32.80
CA SER A 69 2.27 24.74 -32.19
C SER A 69 3.75 24.93 -31.81
N LEU A 70 4.58 23.91 -32.09
CA LEU A 70 6.03 23.90 -31.90
C LEU A 70 6.78 24.85 -32.84
N THR A 71 6.10 25.40 -33.85
CA THR A 71 6.72 26.29 -34.85
C THR A 71 7.03 27.69 -34.30
N TYR A 72 6.40 28.10 -33.19
CA TYR A 72 6.54 29.44 -32.63
C TYR A 72 7.36 29.41 -31.33
N PRO A 73 8.60 29.94 -31.32
CA PRO A 73 9.47 29.94 -30.14
C PRO A 73 8.90 30.75 -28.97
N GLU A 74 8.05 31.76 -29.23
CA GLU A 74 7.42 32.53 -28.14
C GLU A 74 6.48 31.67 -27.27
N LYS A 75 5.86 30.64 -27.85
CA LYS A 75 4.93 29.75 -27.13
C LYS A 75 5.64 28.66 -26.31
N LEU A 76 6.94 28.45 -26.55
CA LEU A 76 7.79 27.53 -25.82
C LEU A 76 8.57 28.20 -24.68
N SER A 77 8.52 29.54 -24.60
CA SER A 77 9.16 30.31 -23.53
C SER A 77 8.37 30.23 -22.21
N ALA A 78 9.08 30.26 -21.08
CA ALA A 78 8.45 30.29 -19.77
C ALA A 78 7.66 31.59 -19.59
N TYR A 79 6.43 31.50 -19.09
CA TYR A 79 5.57 32.66 -18.92
C TYR A 79 6.01 33.49 -17.71
N GLU A 80 6.64 34.63 -17.96
CA GLU A 80 7.13 35.52 -16.90
C GLU A 80 6.82 37.01 -17.23
N CYS A 81 5.59 37.29 -17.65
CA CYS A 81 5.09 38.65 -17.94
C CYS A 81 5.75 39.34 -19.16
N GLY A 82 6.20 38.58 -20.17
CA GLY A 82 6.73 39.12 -21.43
C GLY A 82 8.23 39.45 -21.43
N SER A 83 8.94 39.10 -20.35
CA SER A 83 10.41 39.15 -20.25
C SER A 83 11.02 37.75 -20.26
N ASP A 84 12.25 37.62 -20.76
CA ASP A 84 13.01 36.37 -20.69
C ASP A 84 13.26 35.98 -19.22
N PRO A 85 13.11 34.69 -18.86
CA PRO A 85 13.25 34.24 -17.49
C PRO A 85 14.67 34.47 -16.97
N SER A 86 14.84 35.47 -16.11
CA SER A 86 16.12 35.82 -15.49
C SER A 86 16.18 35.23 -14.08
N GLY A 87 16.42 33.93 -13.97
CA GLY A 87 16.59 33.24 -12.70
C GLY A 87 17.03 31.78 -12.87
N ASP A 88 17.88 31.28 -11.97
CA ASP A 88 18.24 29.87 -11.93
C ASP A 88 17.05 29.05 -11.40
N ALA A 89 16.56 28.11 -12.20
CA ALA A 89 15.47 27.18 -11.83
C ALA A 89 15.84 26.22 -10.69
N ARG A 90 17.09 26.26 -10.20
CA ARG A 90 17.61 25.48 -9.06
C ARG A 90 17.77 26.28 -7.77
N SER A 91 16.97 27.33 -7.57
CA SER A 91 16.92 27.98 -6.26
C SER A 91 16.57 26.97 -5.15
N ARG A 92 17.26 27.07 -4.02
CA ARG A 92 16.99 26.23 -2.84
C ARG A 92 15.63 26.66 -2.28
N PHE A 93 14.66 25.76 -2.29
CA PHE A 93 13.39 25.99 -1.60
C PHE A 93 13.65 26.20 -0.10
N ASP A 94 12.96 27.17 0.49
CA ASP A 94 13.07 27.48 1.91
C ASP A 94 12.74 26.27 2.81
N ILE A 95 13.36 26.24 3.98
CA ILE A 95 13.16 25.17 4.98
C ILE A 95 11.68 25.07 5.46
N ARG A 96 10.87 26.09 5.18
CA ARG A 96 9.47 26.21 5.62
C ARG A 96 8.55 25.13 5.05
N PHE A 97 8.94 24.44 3.98
CA PHE A 97 8.12 23.39 3.35
C PHE A 97 8.35 21.97 3.92
N TYR A 98 9.41 21.75 4.71
CA TYR A 98 9.72 20.43 5.29
C TYR A 98 8.89 20.01 6.50
N PRO A 99 8.39 20.90 7.39
CA PRO A 99 7.67 20.48 8.59
C PRO A 99 6.40 19.68 8.29
N VAL A 100 5.66 20.03 7.23
CA VAL A 100 4.40 19.36 6.85
C VAL A 100 4.63 17.88 6.47
N PRO A 101 5.52 17.53 5.52
CA PRO A 101 5.78 16.13 5.17
C PRO A 101 6.46 15.34 6.29
N ILE A 102 7.31 15.96 7.11
CA ILE A 102 7.94 15.28 8.26
C ILE A 102 6.89 14.93 9.32
N LEU A 103 5.96 15.84 9.61
CA LEU A 103 4.83 15.57 10.51
C LEU A 103 3.94 14.43 9.99
N PHE A 104 3.67 14.42 8.68
CA PHE A 104 2.90 13.35 8.04
C PHE A 104 3.58 11.98 8.18
N ILE A 105 4.91 11.91 7.96
CA ILE A 105 5.69 10.67 8.12
C ILE A 105 5.65 10.13 9.56
N ILE A 106 5.69 11.01 10.57
CA ILE A 106 5.68 10.62 11.98
C ILE A 106 4.27 10.18 12.43
N HIS A 107 3.22 10.78 11.87
CA HIS A 107 1.83 10.50 12.21
C HIS A 107 1.25 9.28 11.47
N ASP A 108 1.64 9.02 10.21
CA ASP A 108 1.19 7.88 9.40
C ASP A 108 1.20 6.50 10.11
N PRO A 109 2.24 6.12 10.87
CA PRO A 109 2.25 4.84 11.58
C PRO A 109 1.23 4.73 12.73
N GLU A 110 0.64 5.83 13.21
CA GLU A 110 -0.35 5.79 14.29
C GLU A 110 -1.60 5.00 13.89
N VAL A 111 -2.08 5.18 12.65
CA VAL A 111 -3.31 4.56 12.15
C VAL A 111 -3.08 3.08 11.91
N THR A 112 -1.90 2.74 11.38
CA THR A 112 -1.49 1.36 11.14
C THR A 112 -1.37 0.59 12.46
N PHE A 113 -0.85 1.22 13.51
CA PHE A 113 -0.76 0.61 14.84
C PHE A 113 -2.10 0.58 15.60
N SER A 114 -3.02 1.49 15.29
CA SER A 114 -4.38 1.49 15.85
C SER A 114 -5.28 0.42 15.22
N PHE A 115 -4.98 -0.07 14.02
CA PHE A 115 -5.84 -1.01 13.29
C PHE A 115 -6.05 -2.36 14.02
N PRO A 116 -5.01 -3.02 14.57
CA PRO A 116 -5.18 -4.25 15.36
C PRO A 116 -6.06 -4.09 16.61
N TRP A 117 -6.13 -2.89 17.18
CA TRP A 117 -6.98 -2.59 18.34
C TRP A 117 -8.44 -2.29 17.94
N ALA A 118 -8.69 -1.75 16.74
CA ALA A 118 -10.03 -1.44 16.24
C ALA A 118 -10.82 -2.66 15.76
N ILE A 119 -10.14 -3.78 15.48
CA ILE A 119 -10.76 -5.06 15.10
C ILE A 119 -11.40 -5.70 16.35
N PRO A 120 -12.62 -6.29 16.26
CA PRO A 120 -13.37 -6.78 17.42
C PRO A 120 -12.53 -7.64 18.36
N PRO A 121 -12.28 -7.15 19.58
CA PRO A 121 -11.34 -7.80 20.46
C PRO A 121 -12.10 -8.74 21.37
N ASN A 122 -12.36 -9.96 20.91
CA ASN A 122 -13.03 -10.95 21.76
C ASN A 122 -12.17 -11.39 22.96
N LYS A 123 -10.93 -10.88 23.09
CA LYS A 123 -9.93 -11.25 24.13
C LYS A 123 -8.92 -10.13 24.48
N ILE A 124 -9.22 -8.84 24.32
CA ILE A 124 -8.27 -7.82 24.84
C ILE A 124 -8.43 -7.68 26.35
N ASP A 125 -7.30 -7.76 27.05
CA ASP A 125 -7.23 -7.40 28.46
C ASP A 125 -7.38 -5.88 28.63
N LEU A 126 -7.95 -5.44 29.75
CA LEU A 126 -8.14 -4.01 30.06
C LEU A 126 -6.81 -3.24 30.04
N PHE A 127 -5.71 -3.94 30.37
CA PHE A 127 -4.35 -3.42 30.28
C PHE A 127 -3.92 -3.08 28.84
N GLY A 128 -4.29 -3.91 27.86
CA GLY A 128 -3.98 -3.68 26.45
C GLY A 128 -4.70 -2.45 25.89
N SER A 129 -5.94 -2.20 26.32
CA SER A 129 -6.70 -1.00 25.95
C SER A 129 -6.04 0.27 26.49
N TRP A 130 -5.57 0.25 27.74
CA TRP A 130 -4.90 1.41 28.35
C TRP A 130 -3.54 1.72 27.70
N SER A 131 -2.78 0.67 27.36
CA SER A 131 -1.50 0.83 26.65
C SER A 131 -1.67 1.51 25.29
N MET A 132 -2.74 1.19 24.54
CA MET A 132 -3.01 1.83 23.25
C MET A 132 -3.49 3.27 23.41
N MET A 133 -4.31 3.54 24.42
CA MET A 133 -4.75 4.91 24.73
C MET A 133 -3.56 5.82 25.06
N ALA A 134 -2.60 5.33 25.86
CA ALA A 134 -1.38 6.08 26.17
C ALA A 134 -0.51 6.34 24.92
N PHE A 135 -0.42 5.37 24.01
CA PHE A 135 0.30 5.52 22.75
C PHE A 135 -0.34 6.58 21.83
N LEU A 136 -1.65 6.57 21.68
CA LEU A 136 -2.37 7.58 20.89
C LEU A 136 -2.22 8.98 21.51
N LEU A 137 -2.29 9.07 22.84
CA LEU A 137 -2.15 10.35 23.55
C LEU A 137 -0.77 10.97 23.35
N ILE A 138 0.31 10.18 23.44
CA ILE A 138 1.67 10.74 23.29
C ILE A 138 1.93 11.25 21.87
N LEU A 139 1.42 10.56 20.85
CA LEU A 139 1.50 11.00 19.45
C LEU A 139 0.62 12.24 19.19
N THR A 140 -0.59 12.26 19.74
CA THR A 140 -1.50 13.42 19.65
C THR A 140 -0.87 14.67 20.27
N ILE A 141 -0.23 14.54 21.43
CA ILE A 141 0.46 15.66 22.09
C ILE A 141 1.66 16.13 21.25
N GLY A 142 2.44 15.21 20.68
CA GLY A 142 3.55 15.56 19.78
C GLY A 142 3.09 16.34 18.54
N SER A 143 2.00 15.89 17.91
CA SER A 143 1.39 16.58 16.77
C SER A 143 0.84 17.96 17.16
N LEU A 144 0.15 18.06 18.29
CA LEU A 144 -0.38 19.32 18.80
C LEU A 144 0.72 20.32 19.17
N TYR A 145 1.84 19.83 19.70
CA TYR A 145 3.00 20.65 20.04
C TYR A 145 3.61 21.32 18.82
N GLU A 146 3.86 20.56 17.75
CA GLU A 146 4.38 21.08 16.48
C GLU A 146 3.39 22.06 15.82
N TRP A 147 2.08 21.81 15.93
CA TRP A 147 1.06 22.74 15.44
C TRP A 147 1.08 24.08 16.20
N LYS A 148 1.29 24.04 17.52
CA LYS A 148 1.46 25.24 18.37
C LYS A 148 2.78 25.97 18.10
N ARG A 149 3.82 25.28 17.65
CA ARG A 149 5.17 25.84 17.45
C ARG A 149 5.41 26.54 16.11
N GLY A 150 4.38 26.66 15.27
CA GLY A 150 4.45 27.49 14.07
C GLY A 150 4.65 26.73 12.75
N ALA A 151 4.31 25.44 12.67
CA ALA A 151 4.21 24.74 11.39
C ALA A 151 3.07 25.26 10.47
N SER A 152 2.28 26.24 10.94
CA SER A 152 1.20 26.89 10.20
C SER A 152 1.19 28.42 10.35
N ASP A 153 2.33 29.05 10.64
CA ASP A 153 2.42 30.50 10.41
C ASP A 153 2.69 30.71 8.93
N ARG A 154 1.60 30.96 8.18
CA ARG A 154 1.70 31.36 6.78
C ARG A 154 2.11 32.83 6.76
N GLU A 155 3.43 33.02 6.76
CA GLU A 155 4.14 34.10 6.08
C GLU A 155 5.05 33.53 4.99
#